data_AF-A0AAD6FHM1-F1
#
_entry.id   AF-A0AAD6FHM1-F1
#
_cell.length_a   1.000
_cell.length_b   1.000
_cell.length_c   1.000
_cell.angle_alpha   90.00
_cell.angle_beta   90.00
_cell.angle_gamma   90.00
#
_symmetry.space_group_name_H-M   'P 1'
#
loop_
_entity.id
_entity.type
_entity.pdbx_description
1 polymer ?
#
loop_
_entity_poly.entity_id
_entity_poly.type
_entity_poly.pdbx_seq_one_letter_code
_entity_poly.pdbx_strand_id
1 'polypeptide(L)'
;MVQHNIPLAFSDHLSPLFKECFPDSKIAQKYSSARTKTTAIINKCVAPYFMDELVTNLCDHPFSLTTDGSNDTGREKLNPLTQNVEFTRCDSTIS
;
A
#
# COMPACT_ATOMS: atom_id res chain seq x y z
N MET A 1 -4.15 -6.09 8.58
CA MET A 1 -3.11 -6.49 7.59
C MET A 1 -1.93 -5.54 7.62
N VAL A 2 -2.12 -4.26 7.27
CA VAL A 2 -1.04 -3.26 7.25
C VAL A 2 -0.40 -3.04 8.63
N GLN A 3 -1.21 -2.80 9.68
CA GLN A 3 -0.70 -2.54 11.03
C GLN A 3 0.14 -3.66 11.64
N HIS A 4 -0.08 -4.92 11.24
CA HIS A 4 0.59 -6.09 11.81
C HIS A 4 1.46 -6.82 10.78
N ASN A 5 1.75 -6.18 9.64
CA ASN A 5 2.50 -6.76 8.52
C ASN A 5 2.02 -8.16 8.10
N ILE A 6 0.69 -8.39 8.15
CA ILE A 6 0.09 -9.69 7.80
C ILE A 6 -0.04 -9.77 6.28
N PRO A 7 0.45 -10.84 5.64
CA PRO A 7 0.35 -11.01 4.20
C PRO A 7 -1.08 -10.90 3.69
N LEU A 8 -1.28 -10.24 2.56
CA LEU A 8 -2.59 -10.16 1.91
C LEU A 8 -3.17 -11.55 1.58
N ALA A 9 -2.29 -12.53 1.33
CA ALA A 9 -2.66 -13.92 1.12
C ALA A 9 -3.44 -14.54 2.30
N PHE A 10 -3.26 -14.02 3.51
CA PHE A 10 -4.01 -14.48 4.68
C PHE A 10 -5.52 -14.24 4.55
N SER A 11 -5.96 -13.28 3.72
CA SER A 11 -7.39 -13.02 3.48
C SER A 11 -8.15 -14.23 2.93
N ASP A 12 -7.48 -15.13 2.22
CA ASP A 12 -8.08 -16.36 1.70
C ASP A 12 -8.52 -17.32 2.83
N HIS A 13 -7.88 -17.23 4.00
CA HIS A 13 -8.16 -18.08 5.16
C HIS A 13 -9.06 -17.42 6.22
N LEU A 14 -9.28 -16.10 6.14
CA LEU A 14 -10.12 -15.38 7.10
C LEU A 14 -11.59 -15.82 7.05
N SER A 15 -12.08 -16.20 5.87
CA SER A 15 -13.48 -16.59 5.70
C SER A 15 -13.88 -17.86 6.45
N PRO A 16 -13.15 -18.99 6.36
CA PRO A 16 -13.43 -20.13 7.23
C PRO A 16 -13.12 -19.82 8.70
N LEU A 17 -12.03 -19.10 9.00
CA LEU A 17 -11.63 -18.80 10.37
C LEU A 17 -12.71 -18.02 11.14
N PHE A 18 -13.30 -16.98 10.55
CA PHE A 18 -14.35 -16.20 11.22
C PHE A 18 -15.64 -16.98 11.44
N LYS A 19 -15.93 -17.99 10.62
CA LYS A 19 -17.08 -18.87 10.82
C LYS A 19 -16.89 -19.82 11.99
N GLU A 20 -15.65 -20.26 12.22
CA GLU A 20 -15.28 -21.13 13.33
C GLU A 20 -15.15 -20.36 14.65
N CYS A 21 -14.53 -19.18 14.65
CA CYS A 21 -14.37 -18.37 15.85
C CYS A 21 -15.70 -17.75 16.33
N PHE A 22 -16.63 -17.48 15.42
CA PHE A 22 -17.90 -16.80 15.72
C PHE A 22 -19.11 -17.56 15.14
N PRO A 23 -19.43 -18.75 15.70
CA PRO A 23 -20.50 -19.60 15.19
C PRO A 23 -21.90 -18.96 15.31
N ASP A 24 -22.11 -18.12 16.31
CA ASP A 24 -23.36 -17.44 16.65
C ASP A 24 -23.60 -16.15 15.85
N SER A 25 -22.53 -15.51 15.37
CA SER A 25 -22.63 -14.24 14.64
C SER A 25 -23.10 -14.44 13.21
N LYS A 26 -24.37 -14.09 12.94
CA LYS A 26 -24.94 -14.07 11.57
C LYS A 26 -24.12 -13.20 10.60
N ILE A 27 -23.41 -12.20 11.11
CA ILE A 27 -22.55 -11.31 10.31
C ILE A 27 -21.26 -12.05 9.95
N ALA A 28 -20.60 -12.69 10.92
CA ALA A 28 -19.38 -13.47 10.67
C ALA A 28 -19.64 -14.65 9.73
N GLN A 29 -20.81 -15.29 9.85
CA GLN A 29 -21.22 -16.37 8.95
C GLN A 29 -21.38 -15.92 7.49
N LYS A 30 -21.71 -14.64 7.25
CA LYS A 30 -21.82 -14.05 5.91
C LYS A 30 -20.50 -13.50 5.37
N TYR A 31 -19.46 -13.46 6.20
CA TYR A 31 -18.16 -12.97 5.75
C TYR A 31 -17.62 -13.88 4.63
N SER A 32 -17.32 -13.27 3.49
CA SER A 32 -16.87 -13.94 2.27
C SER A 32 -15.84 -13.11 1.52
N SER A 33 -15.04 -12.32 2.26
CA SER A 33 -13.96 -11.52 1.69
C SER A 33 -12.67 -12.32 1.67
N ALA A 34 -12.33 -12.81 0.48
CA ALA A 34 -11.04 -13.40 0.15
C ALA A 34 -10.13 -12.34 -0.49
N ARG A 35 -9.05 -12.76 -1.15
CA ARG A 35 -8.07 -11.86 -1.77
C ARG A 35 -8.67 -10.83 -2.70
N THR A 36 -9.48 -11.21 -3.70
CA THR A 36 -9.97 -10.26 -4.71
C THR A 36 -10.76 -9.10 -4.11
N LYS A 37 -11.67 -9.40 -3.17
CA LYS A 37 -12.48 -8.38 -2.50
C LYS A 37 -11.62 -7.50 -1.58
N THR A 38 -10.68 -8.11 -0.87
CA THR A 38 -9.75 -7.39 0.02
C THR A 38 -8.81 -6.47 -0.79
N THR A 39 -8.26 -6.96 -1.90
CA THR A 39 -7.45 -6.19 -2.84
C THR A 39 -8.25 -5.04 -3.45
N ALA A 40 -9.51 -5.27 -3.82
CA ALA A 40 -10.36 -4.21 -4.35
C ALA A 40 -10.57 -3.08 -3.34
N ILE A 41 -10.83 -3.42 -2.06
CA ILE A 41 -10.95 -2.42 -0.98
C ILE A 41 -9.64 -1.65 -0.82
N ILE A 42 -8.50 -2.35 -0.80
CA ILE A 42 -7.19 -1.71 -0.70
C ILE A 42 -6.99 -0.74 -1.88
N ASN A 43 -7.15 -1.21 -3.11
CA ASN A 43 -6.85 -0.41 -4.30
C ASN A 43 -7.84 0.74 -4.54
N LYS A 44 -9.11 0.58 -4.14
CA LYS A 44 -10.17 1.56 -4.45
C LYS A 44 -10.47 2.51 -3.30
N CYS A 45 -10.22 2.11 -2.07
CA CYS A 45 -10.57 2.93 -0.90
C CYS A 45 -9.33 3.39 -0.15
N VAL A 46 -8.37 2.50 0.06
CA VAL A 46 -7.22 2.76 0.94
C VAL A 46 -6.08 3.44 0.19
N ALA A 47 -5.76 2.95 -1.02
CA ALA A 47 -4.65 3.47 -1.82
C ALA A 47 -4.82 4.95 -2.22
N PRO A 48 -6.00 5.44 -2.66
CA PRO A 48 -6.14 6.86 -3.00
C PRO A 48 -5.84 7.80 -1.84
N TYR A 49 -6.30 7.47 -0.63
CA TYR A 49 -6.04 8.26 0.57
C TYR A 49 -4.54 8.42 0.86
N PHE A 50 -3.80 7.32 0.82
CA PHE A 50 -2.35 7.35 1.05
C PHE A 50 -1.59 8.03 -0.10
N MET A 51 -2.09 7.92 -1.34
CA MET A 51 -1.47 8.61 -2.47
C MET A 51 -1.65 10.13 -2.35
N ASP A 52 -2.84 10.60 -1.96
CA ASP A 52 -3.10 12.03 -1.74
C ASP A 52 -2.28 12.58 -0.57
N GLU A 53 -2.18 11.83 0.53
CA GLU A 53 -1.32 12.17 1.66
C GLU A 53 0.16 12.21 1.27
N LEU A 54 0.63 11.23 0.49
CA LEU A 54 2.01 11.18 0.01
C LEU A 54 2.31 12.37 -0.91
N VAL A 55 1.43 12.66 -1.88
CA VAL A 55 1.60 13.80 -2.80
C VAL A 55 1.65 15.11 -2.02
N THR A 56 0.76 15.28 -1.03
CA THR A 56 0.77 16.48 -0.18
C THR A 56 2.11 16.63 0.56
N ASN A 57 2.59 15.56 1.19
CA ASN A 57 3.86 15.59 1.92
C ASN A 57 5.07 15.84 0.99
N LEU A 58 5.09 15.26 -0.22
CA LEU A 58 6.17 15.45 -1.19
C LEU A 58 6.15 16.84 -1.84
N CYS A 59 4.98 17.48 -1.95
CA CYS A 59 4.86 18.84 -2.45
C CYS A 59 5.27 19.90 -1.41
N ASP A 60 5.06 19.63 -0.12
CA ASP A 60 5.34 20.60 0.94
C ASP A 60 6.79 20.52 1.47
N HIS A 61 7.50 19.42 1.20
CA HIS A 61 8.83 19.17 1.75
C HIS A 61 9.83 18.69 0.68
N PRO A 62 11.07 19.24 0.65
CA PRO A 62 12.13 18.68 -0.16
C PRO A 62 12.38 17.22 0.18
N PHE A 63 12.56 16.38 -0.83
CA PHE A 63 12.88 14.96 -0.63
C PHE A 63 14.05 14.51 -1.51
N SER A 64 14.78 13.50 -1.04
CA SER A 64 15.87 12.87 -1.77
C SER A 64 15.45 11.47 -2.22
N LEU A 65 15.64 11.17 -3.51
CA LEU A 65 15.48 9.83 -4.03
C LEU A 65 16.87 9.18 -4.12
N THR A 66 17.07 8.11 -3.36
CA THR A 66 18.29 7.31 -3.37
C THR A 66 17.95 5.92 -3.88
N THR A 67 18.56 5.52 -5.00
CA THR A 67 18.46 4.14 -5.49
C THR A 67 19.61 3.35 -4.90
N ASP A 68 19.34 2.36 -4.05
CA ASP A 68 20.36 1.39 -3.68
C ASP A 68 20.60 0.42 -4.85
N GLY A 69 21.88 0.17 -5.15
CA GLY A 69 22.25 -0.86 -6.10
C GLY A 69 22.12 -2.22 -5.44
N SER A 70 20.93 -2.84 -5.55
CA SER A 70 20.72 -4.21 -5.08
C SER A 70 21.54 -5.19 -5.94
N ASN A 71 22.39 -5.98 -5.29
CA ASN A 71 23.23 -7.00 -5.94
C ASN A 71 22.54 -8.37 -5.88
N ASP A 72 21.42 -8.54 -6.57
CA ASP A 72 20.83 -9.86 -6.73
C ASP A 72 20.33 -10.06 -8.16
N THR A 73 21.28 -10.29 -9.07
CA THR A 73 21.29 -11.38 -10.07
C THR A 73 22.41 -11.11 -11.09
N GLY A 74 23.49 -11.88 -11.04
CA GLY A 74 24.24 -12.28 -12.26
C GLY A 74 25.06 -11.26 -13.05
N ARG A 75 24.50 -10.17 -13.59
CA ARG A 75 25.23 -9.20 -14.45
C ARG A 75 24.58 -7.81 -14.43
N GLU A 76 25.46 -6.81 -14.39
CA GLU A 76 25.25 -5.35 -14.34
C GLU A 76 24.94 -4.75 -12.96
N LYS A 77 25.98 -4.11 -12.41
CA LYS A 77 25.99 -3.40 -11.13
C LYS A 77 25.39 -2.01 -11.33
N LEU A 78 24.24 -1.75 -10.72
CA LEU A 78 23.65 -0.42 -10.64
C LEU A 78 24.45 0.43 -9.62
N ASN A 79 25.00 1.57 -10.07
CA ASN A 79 25.68 2.53 -9.20
C ASN A 79 24.61 3.39 -8.49
N PRO A 80 24.65 3.54 -7.15
CA PRO A 80 23.71 4.40 -6.44
C PRO A 80 23.80 5.85 -6.94
N LEU A 81 22.68 6.37 -7.43
CA LEU A 81 22.50 7.78 -7.74
C LEU A 81 21.59 8.38 -6.68
N THR A 82 22.03 9.50 -6.09
CA THR A 82 21.20 10.32 -5.20
C THR A 82 20.80 11.56 -5.96
N GLN A 83 19.49 11.76 -6.17
CA GLN A 83 18.95 12.98 -6.73
C GLN A 83 18.10 13.69 -5.67
N ASN A 84 18.44 14.94 -5.38
CA ASN A 84 17.61 15.82 -4.57
C ASN A 84 16.61 16.49 -5.49
N VAL A 85 15.31 16.28 -5.23
CA VAL A 85 14.25 16.89 -6.03
C VAL A 85 13.58 17.95 -5.19
N GLU A 86 13.75 19.20 -5.59
CA GLU A 86 13.07 20.35 -5.00
C GLU A 86 11.89 20.70 -5.90
N PHE A 87 10.67 20.36 -5.48
CA PHE A 87 9.46 20.76 -6.18
C PHE A 87 9.09 22.18 -5.74
N THR A 88 9.19 23.14 -6.65
CA THR A 88 8.61 24.47 -6.44
C THR A 88 7.08 24.34 -6.50
N ARG A 89 6.42 24.73 -5.40
CA ARG A 89 4.98 24.78 -5.16
C ARG A 89 4.13 24.75 -6.45
N CYS A 90 3.35 23.68 -6.62
CA CYS A 90 2.39 23.55 -7.71
C CYS A 90 1.15 24.39 -7.36
N ASP A 91 1.12 25.66 -7.77
CA ASP A 91 -0.09 26.49 -7.64
C ASP A 91 -1.13 26.02 -8.66
N SER A 92 -1.98 25.08 -8.22
CA SER A 92 -3.19 24.68 -8.95
C SER A 92 -4.25 25.78 -8.83
N THR A 93 -4.18 26.83 -9.65
CA THR A 93 -5.36 27.62 -9.99
C THR A 93 -6.27 26.77 -10.89
N ILE A 94 -7.29 26.17 -10.28
CA ILE A 94 -8.45 25.64 -11.00
C ILE A 94 -9.37 26.82 -11.33
N SER A 95 -9.47 27.14 -12.62
CA SER A 95 -10.57 27.94 -13.20
C SER A 95 -11.75 27.04 -13.55
#